data_AF-A0A7S3X741-F1
#
_entry.id   AF-A0A7S3X741-F1
#
_cell.length_a   1.000
_cell.length_b   1.000
_cell.length_c   1.000
_cell.angle_alpha   90.00
_cell.angle_beta   90.00
_cell.angle_gamma   90.00
#
_symmetry.space_group_name_H-M   'P 1'
#
loop_
_entity.id
_entity.type
_entity.pdbx_description
1 polymer ?
#
loop_
_entity_poly.entity_id
_entity_poly.type
_entity_poly.pdbx_seq_one_letter_code
_entity_poly.pdbx_strand_id
1 'polypeptide(L)'
;ALATRPMDGAEKLQNACLEALRAYRSLCPPAAKTTNQFLVPDSLRLLPLYTLAAMKSVLYLGPADARADERSQLVHILSTASPTETTVLCHPRLFQVFPPVERLSSGLPIPLPLTGQAVHPNCAYILDDTCDLSLWIGRGVPAEFVQPAFGWASLEGVEPSSLRLLPPDSSPTAADLHSLVDAIRAQHTATWMPLRVLKQGVNDAPLVRALVEDQTKQMMSYPEFMLHCHRYVLSKAQ
;
A
#
# COMPACT_ATOMS: atom_id res chain seq x y z
N ALA A 1 14.95 10.50 10.11
CA ALA A 1 15.41 9.40 9.24
C ALA A 1 16.90 9.51 8.92
N LEU A 2 17.41 10.67 8.45
CA LEU A 2 18.78 10.78 7.94
C LEU A 2 19.91 10.83 8.99
N ALA A 3 19.61 11.13 10.26
CA ALA A 3 20.62 11.36 11.30
C ALA A 3 20.71 10.23 12.35
N THR A 4 19.95 9.15 12.21
CA THR A 4 19.87 8.05 13.18
C THR A 4 19.88 6.71 12.47
N ARG A 5 20.15 5.61 13.20
CA ARG A 5 20.01 4.28 12.59
C ARG A 5 18.56 4.08 12.15
N PRO A 6 18.30 3.40 11.02
CA PRO A 6 16.95 3.21 10.50
C PRO A 6 15.98 2.64 11.54
N MET A 7 16.37 1.58 12.26
CA MET A 7 15.54 0.97 13.30
C MET A 7 15.19 1.93 14.45
N ASP A 8 16.14 2.77 14.90
CA ASP A 8 15.87 3.79 15.93
C ASP A 8 14.80 4.78 15.45
N GLY A 9 14.69 5.01 14.14
CA GLY A 9 13.66 5.85 13.53
C GLY A 9 12.26 5.21 13.58
N ALA A 10 12.15 3.93 13.25
CA ALA A 10 10.88 3.20 13.33
C ALA A 10 10.37 3.09 14.78
N GLU A 11 11.27 2.81 15.73
CA GLU A 11 10.92 2.77 17.16
C GLU A 11 10.43 4.13 17.67
N LYS A 12 11.04 5.24 17.22
CA LYS A 12 10.56 6.59 17.56
C LYS A 12 9.15 6.86 17.04
N LEU A 13 8.83 6.43 15.80
CA LEU A 13 7.48 6.55 15.25
C LEU A 13 6.47 5.74 16.06
N GLN A 14 6.82 4.49 16.38
CA GLN A 14 5.99 3.63 17.21
C GLN A 14 5.71 4.28 18.58
N ASN A 15 6.75 4.74 19.26
CA ASN A 15 6.61 5.37 20.57
C ASN A 15 5.75 6.64 20.51
N ALA A 16 5.91 7.48 19.47
CA ALA A 16 5.09 8.66 19.28
C ALA A 16 3.60 8.32 19.10
N CYS A 17 3.28 7.28 18.32
CA CYS A 17 1.92 6.78 18.15
C CYS A 17 1.34 6.27 19.48
N LEU A 18 2.10 5.44 20.21
CA LEU A 18 1.69 4.89 21.50
C LEU A 18 1.42 5.98 22.54
N GLU A 19 2.28 6.98 22.64
CA GLU A 19 2.09 8.11 23.54
C GLU A 19 0.90 8.98 23.14
N ALA A 20 0.65 9.19 21.84
CA ALA A 20 -0.54 9.92 21.38
C ALA A 20 -1.85 9.21 21.77
N LEU A 21 -1.91 7.88 21.56
CA LEU A 21 -3.06 7.05 21.95
C LEU A 21 -3.27 7.05 23.47
N ARG A 22 -2.18 6.97 24.23
CA ARG A 22 -2.19 7.03 25.70
C ARG A 22 -2.67 8.40 26.20
N ALA A 23 -2.13 9.48 25.64
CA ALA A 23 -2.52 10.84 25.97
C ALA A 23 -4.02 11.02 25.76
N TYR A 24 -4.56 10.55 24.63
CA TYR A 24 -6.01 10.58 24.40
C TYR A 24 -6.80 9.81 25.47
N ARG A 25 -6.41 8.57 25.81
CA ARG A 25 -7.07 7.82 26.89
C ARG A 25 -7.04 8.59 28.21
N SER A 26 -5.97 9.31 28.51
CA SER A 26 -5.86 10.11 29.74
C SER A 26 -6.85 11.27 29.80
N LEU A 27 -7.29 11.79 28.64
CA LEU A 27 -8.29 12.85 28.52
C LEU A 27 -9.73 12.32 28.63
N CYS A 28 -9.96 11.02 28.43
CA CYS A 28 -11.29 10.42 28.53
C CYS A 28 -11.88 10.51 29.95
N PRO A 29 -13.21 10.59 30.10
CA PRO A 29 -13.87 10.56 31.40
C PRO A 29 -13.53 9.29 32.20
N PRO A 30 -13.48 9.35 33.54
CA PRO A 30 -13.21 8.18 34.39
C PRO A 30 -14.12 6.98 34.08
N ALA A 31 -15.40 7.22 33.80
CA ALA A 31 -16.37 6.17 33.45
C ALA A 31 -16.04 5.44 32.13
N ALA A 32 -15.39 6.10 31.17
CA ALA A 32 -14.96 5.44 29.93
C ALA A 32 -13.70 4.58 30.15
N LYS A 33 -12.84 5.00 31.09
CA LYS A 33 -11.56 4.35 31.42
C LYS A 33 -11.72 3.04 32.20
N THR A 34 -12.87 2.80 32.83
CA THR A 34 -13.17 1.51 33.52
C THR A 34 -13.40 0.37 32.53
N THR A 35 -13.63 0.68 31.25
CA THR A 35 -13.77 -0.32 30.20
C THR A 35 -12.41 -0.74 29.63
N ASN A 36 -12.28 -2.02 29.29
CA ASN A 36 -11.14 -2.55 28.53
C ASN A 36 -11.24 -2.24 27.03
N GLN A 37 -12.09 -1.29 26.62
CA GLN A 37 -12.24 -0.90 25.22
C GLN A 37 -11.04 -0.07 24.77
N PHE A 38 -10.67 -0.23 23.50
CA PHE A 38 -9.68 0.62 22.84
C PHE A 38 -10.34 1.95 22.45
N LEU A 39 -10.04 3.01 23.22
CA LEU A 39 -10.62 4.33 23.04
C LEU A 39 -9.70 5.18 22.17
N VAL A 40 -10.18 5.57 20.99
CA VAL A 40 -9.47 6.43 20.03
C VAL A 40 -10.51 7.34 19.38
N PRO A 41 -10.21 8.63 19.15
CA PRO A 41 -11.15 9.51 18.45
C PRO A 41 -11.19 9.14 16.97
N ASP A 42 -12.32 9.40 16.30
CA ASP A 42 -12.49 9.06 14.89
C ASP A 42 -11.39 9.67 14.00
N SER A 43 -10.90 10.86 14.35
CA SER A 43 -9.81 11.54 13.63
C SER A 43 -8.46 10.81 13.69
N LEU A 44 -8.23 9.96 14.70
CA LEU A 44 -6.99 9.19 14.86
C LEU A 44 -7.17 7.70 14.60
N ARG A 45 -8.35 7.27 14.11
CA ARG A 45 -8.64 5.85 13.90
C ARG A 45 -7.64 5.16 12.96
N LEU A 46 -7.10 5.90 11.99
CA LEU A 46 -6.10 5.41 11.02
C LEU A 46 -4.64 5.65 11.44
N LEU A 47 -4.40 6.38 12.54
CA LEU A 47 -3.04 6.69 12.99
C LEU A 47 -2.20 5.42 13.21
N PRO A 48 -2.69 4.35 13.88
CA PRO A 48 -1.90 3.13 14.05
C PRO A 48 -1.55 2.44 12.73
N LEU A 49 -2.50 2.41 11.78
CA LEU A 49 -2.29 1.81 10.46
C LEU A 49 -1.20 2.55 9.69
N TYR A 50 -1.30 3.88 9.60
CA TYR A 50 -0.30 4.68 8.90
C TYR A 50 1.07 4.65 9.60
N THR A 51 1.10 4.59 10.94
CA THR A 51 2.35 4.42 11.67
C THR A 51 3.02 3.09 11.32
N LEU A 52 2.27 1.99 11.32
CA LEU A 52 2.80 0.68 10.97
C LEU A 52 3.32 0.64 9.52
N ALA A 53 2.53 1.19 8.59
CA ALA A 53 2.91 1.25 7.18
C ALA A 53 4.17 2.09 6.97
N ALA A 54 4.27 3.26 7.63
CA ALA A 54 5.45 4.11 7.62
C ALA A 54 6.67 3.37 8.21
N MET A 55 6.52 2.65 9.31
CA MET A 55 7.61 1.85 9.90
C MET A 55 8.12 0.78 8.94
N LYS A 56 7.25 0.17 8.12
CA LYS A 56 7.61 -0.84 7.09
C LYS A 56 8.22 -0.25 5.82
N SER A 57 8.30 1.07 5.70
CA SER A 57 8.87 1.76 4.55
C SER A 57 10.33 1.38 4.27
N VAL A 58 10.76 1.55 3.02
CA VAL A 58 12.17 1.45 2.58
C VAL A 58 13.13 2.28 3.43
N LEU A 59 12.65 3.36 4.04
CA LEU A 59 13.43 4.24 4.91
C LEU A 59 14.00 3.52 6.13
N TYR A 60 13.29 2.52 6.64
CA TYR A 60 13.60 1.87 7.91
C TYR A 60 14.12 0.43 7.77
N LEU A 61 14.05 -0.14 6.56
CA LEU A 61 14.59 -1.47 6.33
C LEU A 61 16.12 -1.51 6.42
N GLY A 62 16.66 -2.71 6.62
CA GLY A 62 18.11 -2.96 6.61
C GLY A 62 18.74 -2.81 5.22
N PRO A 63 20.08 -2.71 5.12
CA PRO A 63 20.80 -2.56 3.84
C PRO A 63 20.59 -3.73 2.86
N ALA A 64 20.25 -4.91 3.38
CA ALA A 64 19.96 -6.10 2.56
C ALA A 64 18.61 -6.01 1.81
N ASP A 65 17.67 -5.19 2.31
CA ASP A 65 16.28 -5.16 1.84
C ASP A 65 15.89 -3.81 1.20
N ALA A 66 16.77 -2.80 1.25
CA ALA A 66 16.54 -1.49 0.64
C ALA A 66 17.85 -0.86 0.23
N ARG A 67 17.94 -0.46 -1.04
CA ARG A 67 19.12 0.18 -1.59
C ARG A 67 19.24 1.64 -1.13
N ALA A 68 20.46 2.18 -1.16
CA ALA A 68 20.70 3.55 -0.72
C ALA A 68 20.04 4.61 -1.64
N ASP A 69 20.00 4.34 -2.95
CA ASP A 69 19.34 5.18 -3.94
C ASP A 69 17.81 5.21 -3.77
N GLU A 70 17.17 4.06 -3.55
CA GLU A 70 15.72 3.96 -3.25
C GLU A 70 15.35 4.81 -2.02
N ARG A 71 16.18 4.77 -0.96
CA ARG A 71 15.95 5.58 0.24
C ARG A 71 16.12 7.07 -0.04
N SER A 72 17.19 7.43 -0.75
CA SER A 72 17.46 8.83 -1.12
C SER A 72 16.31 9.41 -1.94
N GLN A 73 15.82 8.64 -2.91
CA GLN A 73 14.67 8.98 -3.73
C GLN A 73 13.42 9.20 -2.87
N LEU A 74 13.06 8.26 -1.99
CA LEU A 74 11.86 8.42 -1.17
C LEU A 74 11.97 9.61 -0.21
N VAL A 75 13.14 9.87 0.38
CA VAL A 75 13.36 11.07 1.20
C VAL A 75 13.14 12.34 0.39
N HIS A 76 13.64 12.39 -0.85
CA HIS A 76 13.43 13.53 -1.73
C HIS A 76 11.93 13.72 -2.05
N ILE A 77 11.23 12.66 -2.45
CA ILE A 77 9.80 12.72 -2.76
C ILE A 77 9.00 13.20 -1.54
N LEU A 78 9.26 12.63 -0.35
CA LEU A 78 8.58 13.05 0.88
C LEU A 78 8.86 14.51 1.26
N SER A 79 10.00 15.08 0.86
CA SER A 79 10.32 16.49 1.15
C SER A 79 9.51 17.48 0.34
N THR A 80 8.90 17.04 -0.76
CA THR A 80 8.11 17.87 -1.67
C THR A 80 6.65 17.43 -1.81
N ALA A 81 6.29 16.26 -1.28
CA ALA A 81 4.96 15.68 -1.37
C ALA A 81 3.92 16.50 -0.59
N SER A 82 2.73 16.64 -1.18
CA SER A 82 1.55 17.13 -0.49
C SER A 82 1.08 16.15 0.61
N PRO A 83 0.20 16.58 1.54
CA PRO A 83 -0.38 15.66 2.53
C PRO A 83 -1.13 14.48 1.90
N THR A 84 -1.81 14.71 0.77
CA THR A 84 -2.53 13.68 0.03
C THR A 84 -1.58 12.64 -0.56
N GLU A 85 -0.51 13.08 -1.22
CA GLU A 85 0.52 12.20 -1.79
C GLU A 85 1.25 11.44 -0.69
N THR A 86 1.57 12.11 0.42
CA THR A 86 2.22 11.48 1.59
C THR A 86 1.38 10.33 2.14
N THR A 87 0.05 10.46 2.13
CA THR A 87 -0.85 9.41 2.58
C THR A 87 -0.73 8.16 1.71
N VAL A 88 -0.68 8.33 0.38
CA VAL A 88 -0.54 7.21 -0.56
C VAL A 88 0.89 6.64 -0.56
N LEU A 89 1.92 7.48 -0.35
CA LEU A 89 3.31 7.04 -0.16
C LEU A 89 3.46 6.15 1.09
N CYS A 90 2.76 6.48 2.18
CA CYS A 90 2.76 5.66 3.38
C CYS A 90 1.90 4.40 3.22
N HIS A 91 0.73 4.52 2.60
CA HIS A 91 -0.21 3.43 2.40
C HIS A 91 -0.73 3.45 0.96
N PRO A 92 -0.08 2.70 0.06
CA PRO A 92 -0.47 2.60 -1.34
C PRO A 92 -1.94 2.22 -1.55
N ARG A 93 -2.42 2.34 -2.77
CA ARG A 93 -3.78 1.94 -3.13
C ARG A 93 -3.75 0.76 -4.08
N LEU A 94 -4.48 -0.29 -3.74
CA LEU A 94 -4.61 -1.48 -4.57
C LEU A 94 -6.02 -1.54 -5.16
N PHE A 95 -6.14 -1.52 -6.48
CA PHE A 95 -7.41 -1.57 -7.18
C PHE A 95 -7.54 -2.87 -7.94
N GLN A 96 -8.64 -3.60 -7.75
CA GLN A 96 -8.93 -4.76 -8.59
C GLN A 96 -9.35 -4.30 -9.99
N VAL A 97 -8.73 -4.89 -11.01
CA VAL A 97 -9.09 -4.64 -12.42
C VAL A 97 -9.70 -5.85 -13.09
N PHE A 98 -9.32 -7.06 -12.67
CA PHE A 98 -9.93 -8.29 -13.14
C PHE A 98 -10.22 -9.25 -11.97
N PRO A 99 -11.42 -9.85 -11.90
CA PRO A 99 -12.61 -9.49 -12.66
C PRO A 99 -13.03 -8.04 -12.38
N PRO A 100 -13.71 -7.36 -13.33
CA PRO A 100 -14.09 -5.97 -13.15
C PRO A 100 -15.05 -5.83 -11.96
N VAL A 101 -14.87 -4.77 -11.19
CA VAL A 101 -15.69 -4.43 -10.02
C VAL A 101 -16.36 -3.08 -10.23
N GLU A 102 -17.38 -2.81 -9.42
CA GLU A 102 -18.09 -1.53 -9.45
C GLU A 102 -17.13 -0.35 -9.19
N ARG A 103 -17.34 0.73 -9.93
CA ARG A 103 -16.57 1.97 -9.82
C ARG A 103 -17.35 3.00 -9.05
N LEU A 104 -16.62 3.77 -8.24
CA LEU A 104 -17.12 4.96 -7.60
C LEU A 104 -17.39 6.07 -8.65
N SER A 105 -18.03 7.15 -8.23
CA SER A 105 -18.22 8.35 -9.07
C SER A 105 -16.92 8.97 -9.57
N SER A 106 -15.79 8.67 -8.90
CA SER A 106 -14.44 9.05 -9.33
C SER A 106 -13.93 8.26 -10.54
N GLY A 107 -14.65 7.23 -11.01
CA GLY A 107 -14.20 6.33 -12.06
C GLY A 107 -13.24 5.23 -11.59
N LEU A 108 -12.89 5.20 -10.29
CA LEU A 108 -12.03 4.17 -9.71
C LEU A 108 -12.82 3.17 -8.86
N PRO A 109 -12.40 1.89 -8.81
CA PRO A 109 -12.86 0.94 -7.80
C PRO A 109 -12.58 1.41 -6.38
N ILE A 110 -13.26 0.80 -5.40
CA ILE A 110 -12.89 0.93 -4.00
C ILE A 110 -11.50 0.29 -3.79
N PRO A 111 -10.53 1.00 -3.18
CA PRO A 111 -9.24 0.41 -2.85
C PRO A 111 -9.39 -0.80 -1.91
N LEU A 112 -8.64 -1.86 -2.18
CA LEU A 112 -8.57 -3.05 -1.35
C LEU A 112 -7.61 -2.84 -0.16
N PRO A 113 -7.84 -3.56 0.95
CA PRO A 113 -6.86 -3.68 2.04
C PRO A 113 -5.51 -4.20 1.53
N LEU A 114 -4.41 -3.72 2.13
CA LEU A 114 -3.05 -4.08 1.74
C LEU A 114 -2.57 -5.33 2.49
N THR A 115 -3.29 -6.42 2.28
CA THR A 115 -3.00 -7.77 2.82
C THR A 115 -3.03 -8.82 1.72
N GLY A 116 -2.22 -9.85 1.84
CA GLY A 116 -2.19 -11.00 0.93
C GLY A 116 -3.51 -11.76 0.90
N GLN A 117 -4.38 -11.61 1.92
CA GLN A 117 -5.73 -12.17 1.89
C GLN A 117 -6.61 -11.52 0.82
N ALA A 118 -6.35 -10.27 0.46
CA ALA A 118 -7.09 -9.54 -0.57
C ALA A 118 -6.54 -9.80 -1.99
N VAL A 119 -5.42 -10.51 -2.13
CA VAL A 119 -4.75 -10.76 -3.41
C VAL A 119 -4.94 -12.20 -3.83
N HIS A 120 -5.74 -12.40 -4.87
CA HIS A 120 -6.01 -13.72 -5.45
C HIS A 120 -5.25 -13.98 -6.76
N PRO A 121 -4.77 -15.23 -7.00
CA PRO A 121 -4.03 -15.59 -8.20
C PRO A 121 -4.86 -15.55 -9.48
N ASN A 122 -6.20 -15.55 -9.38
CA ASN A 122 -7.11 -15.52 -10.54
C ASN A 122 -7.55 -14.09 -10.90
N CYS A 123 -6.86 -13.09 -10.35
CA CYS A 123 -7.23 -11.69 -10.45
C CYS A 123 -6.05 -10.84 -10.93
N ALA A 124 -6.35 -9.65 -11.43
CA ALA A 124 -5.36 -8.63 -11.75
C ALA A 124 -5.67 -7.36 -10.96
N TYR A 125 -4.61 -6.65 -10.57
CA TYR A 125 -4.71 -5.45 -9.74
C TYR A 125 -3.80 -4.33 -10.28
N ILE A 126 -4.21 -3.08 -10.10
CA ILE A 126 -3.32 -1.93 -10.23
C ILE A 126 -2.94 -1.46 -8.83
N LEU A 127 -1.65 -1.44 -8.56
CA LEU A 127 -1.05 -0.82 -7.38
C LEU A 127 -0.61 0.60 -7.75
N ASP A 128 -1.07 1.58 -6.97
CA ASP A 128 -0.67 2.98 -7.01
C ASP A 128 0.16 3.31 -5.76
N ASP A 129 1.46 3.51 -5.94
CA ASP A 129 2.40 3.90 -4.89
C ASP A 129 2.91 5.34 -5.04
N THR A 130 2.26 6.15 -5.88
CA THR A 130 2.62 7.53 -6.30
C THR A 130 3.93 7.71 -7.08
N CYS A 131 4.83 6.73 -7.05
CA CYS A 131 6.07 6.76 -7.83
C CYS A 131 5.83 6.11 -9.20
N ASP A 132 5.16 4.97 -9.19
CA ASP A 132 4.90 4.14 -10.33
C ASP A 132 3.49 3.52 -10.23
N LEU A 133 2.90 3.20 -11.38
CA LEU A 133 1.73 2.32 -11.42
C LEU A 133 2.19 0.91 -11.75
N SER A 134 1.72 -0.06 -10.98
CA SER A 134 2.06 -1.47 -11.20
C SER A 134 0.80 -2.28 -11.50
N LEU A 135 0.65 -2.73 -12.73
CA LEU A 135 -0.38 -3.69 -13.14
C LEU A 135 0.11 -5.11 -12.85
N TRP A 136 -0.33 -5.67 -11.73
CA TRP A 136 -0.02 -7.03 -11.34
C TRP A 136 -1.03 -8.02 -11.93
N ILE A 137 -0.53 -9.08 -12.54
CA ILE A 137 -1.32 -10.16 -13.13
C ILE A 137 -1.05 -11.47 -12.38
N GLY A 138 -2.11 -12.03 -11.81
CA GLY A 138 -2.08 -13.33 -11.16
C GLY A 138 -1.89 -14.47 -12.15
N ARG A 139 -1.26 -15.57 -11.70
CA ARG A 139 -0.93 -16.73 -12.55
C ARG A 139 -2.16 -17.44 -13.14
N GLY A 140 -3.30 -17.32 -12.48
CA GLY A 140 -4.57 -17.95 -12.87
C GLY A 140 -5.53 -17.01 -13.59
N VAL A 141 -5.07 -15.82 -13.99
CA VAL A 141 -5.87 -14.91 -14.81
C VAL A 141 -6.09 -15.54 -16.19
N PRO A 142 -7.34 -15.66 -16.67
CA PRO A 142 -7.67 -16.38 -17.88
C PRO A 142 -7.22 -15.63 -19.14
N ALA A 143 -7.03 -16.39 -20.23
CA ALA A 143 -6.71 -15.85 -21.56
C ALA A 143 -7.74 -14.82 -22.06
N GLU A 144 -9.00 -14.94 -21.62
CA GLU A 144 -10.08 -13.99 -21.91
C GLU A 144 -9.78 -12.56 -21.45
N PHE A 145 -8.92 -12.39 -20.43
CA PHE A 145 -8.39 -11.09 -20.04
C PHE A 145 -7.03 -10.82 -20.68
N VAL A 146 -6.11 -11.80 -20.68
CA VAL A 146 -4.72 -11.61 -21.13
C VAL A 146 -4.64 -11.29 -22.62
N GLN A 147 -5.40 -11.98 -23.47
CA GLN A 147 -5.40 -11.81 -24.92
C GLN A 147 -5.85 -10.40 -25.33
N PRO A 148 -7.02 -9.88 -24.88
CA PRO A 148 -7.42 -8.52 -25.23
C PRO A 148 -6.64 -7.43 -24.50
N ALA A 149 -5.98 -7.71 -23.37
CA ALA A 149 -5.16 -6.72 -22.67
C ALA A 149 -3.74 -6.57 -23.25
N PHE A 150 -3.10 -7.68 -23.65
CA PHE A 150 -1.68 -7.71 -24.02
C PHE A 150 -1.39 -8.36 -25.39
N GLY A 151 -2.38 -9.00 -26.02
CA GLY A 151 -2.20 -9.72 -27.29
C GLY A 151 -1.64 -11.14 -27.15
N TRP A 152 -1.48 -11.64 -25.91
CA TRP A 152 -0.92 -12.96 -25.62
C TRP A 152 -1.99 -13.96 -25.18
N ALA A 153 -1.91 -15.21 -25.65
CA ALA A 153 -2.84 -16.26 -25.22
C ALA A 153 -2.57 -16.73 -23.77
N SER A 154 -1.33 -16.59 -23.31
CA SER A 154 -0.89 -16.90 -21.96
C SER A 154 0.33 -16.04 -21.61
N LEU A 155 0.55 -15.79 -20.33
CA LEU A 155 1.76 -15.12 -19.82
C LEU A 155 2.88 -16.10 -19.42
N GLU A 156 2.66 -17.39 -19.61
CA GLU A 156 3.68 -18.42 -19.38
C GLU A 156 4.85 -18.25 -20.35
N GLY A 157 6.08 -18.26 -19.83
CA GLY A 157 7.29 -18.04 -20.65
C GLY A 157 7.49 -16.61 -21.19
N VAL A 158 6.50 -15.70 -21.02
CA VAL A 158 6.63 -14.31 -21.47
C VAL A 158 7.39 -13.48 -20.44
N GLU A 159 8.43 -12.80 -20.89
CA GLU A 159 9.22 -11.88 -20.07
C GLU A 159 8.41 -10.63 -19.71
N PRO A 160 8.32 -10.22 -18.42
CA PRO A 160 7.55 -9.04 -18.03
C PRO A 160 7.97 -7.75 -18.76
N SER A 161 9.24 -7.63 -19.11
CA SER A 161 9.79 -6.49 -19.86
C SER A 161 9.22 -6.35 -21.28
N SER A 162 8.66 -7.42 -21.86
CA SER A 162 8.00 -7.43 -23.17
C SER A 162 6.50 -7.09 -23.11
N LEU A 163 5.90 -7.14 -21.92
CA LEU A 163 4.47 -6.91 -21.75
C LEU A 163 4.13 -5.41 -21.86
N ARG A 164 3.27 -5.07 -22.81
CA ARG A 164 2.69 -3.74 -22.98
C ARG A 164 1.19 -3.90 -23.16
N LEU A 165 0.42 -2.98 -22.57
CA LEU A 165 -1.00 -2.90 -22.88
C LEU A 165 -1.17 -2.68 -24.38
N LEU A 166 -2.13 -3.37 -24.97
CA LEU A 166 -2.55 -3.06 -26.33
C LEU A 166 -3.08 -1.61 -26.40
N PRO A 167 -3.06 -1.00 -27.60
CA PRO A 167 -3.71 0.28 -27.83
C PRO A 167 -5.17 0.26 -27.35
N PRO A 168 -5.70 1.38 -26.81
CA PRO A 168 -7.05 1.43 -26.24
C PRO A 168 -8.16 1.12 -27.25
N ASP A 169 -7.93 1.34 -28.55
CA ASP A 169 -8.85 1.01 -29.64
C ASP A 169 -8.83 -0.48 -30.04
N SER A 170 -7.88 -1.26 -29.53
CA SER A 170 -7.72 -2.68 -29.89
C SER A 170 -8.76 -3.60 -29.24
N SER A 171 -9.23 -3.27 -28.03
CA SER A 171 -10.24 -4.06 -27.32
C SER A 171 -10.91 -3.27 -26.19
N PRO A 172 -12.13 -3.65 -25.75
CA PRO A 172 -12.76 -3.05 -24.57
C PRO A 172 -11.92 -3.19 -23.29
N THR A 173 -11.23 -4.33 -23.11
CA THR A 173 -10.35 -4.55 -21.96
C THR A 173 -9.16 -3.60 -21.95
N ALA A 174 -8.54 -3.37 -23.11
CA ALA A 174 -7.43 -2.41 -23.25
C ALA A 174 -7.92 -0.98 -22.99
N ALA A 175 -9.03 -0.56 -23.61
CA ALA A 175 -9.65 0.74 -23.39
C ALA A 175 -9.92 1.00 -21.89
N ASP A 176 -10.44 -0.02 -21.21
CA ASP A 176 -10.81 0.05 -19.81
C ASP A 176 -9.59 0.16 -18.88
N LEU A 177 -8.53 -0.62 -19.14
CA LEU A 177 -7.27 -0.54 -18.41
C LEU A 177 -6.59 0.83 -18.58
N HIS A 178 -6.55 1.38 -19.81
CA HIS A 178 -6.06 2.73 -20.05
C HIS A 178 -6.89 3.77 -19.28
N SER A 179 -8.22 3.66 -19.32
CA SER A 179 -9.12 4.57 -18.61
C SER A 179 -8.89 4.55 -17.09
N LEU A 180 -8.67 3.38 -16.49
CA LEU A 180 -8.32 3.25 -15.07
C LEU A 180 -6.97 3.90 -14.76
N VAL A 181 -5.95 3.62 -15.58
CA VAL A 181 -4.61 4.18 -15.42
C VAL A 181 -4.66 5.71 -15.50
N ASP A 182 -5.39 6.26 -16.47
CA ASP A 182 -5.53 7.71 -16.64
C ASP A 182 -6.35 8.34 -15.51
N ALA A 183 -7.40 7.67 -15.02
CA ALA A 183 -8.17 8.13 -13.87
C ALA A 183 -7.32 8.17 -12.57
N ILE A 184 -6.41 7.22 -12.38
CA ILE A 184 -5.46 7.25 -11.26
C ILE A 184 -4.46 8.40 -11.46
N ARG A 185 -3.87 8.54 -12.65
CA ARG A 185 -2.93 9.62 -12.97
C ARG A 185 -3.53 11.01 -12.81
N ALA A 186 -4.81 11.19 -13.16
CA ALA A 186 -5.50 12.46 -12.98
C ALA A 186 -5.58 12.92 -11.51
N GLN A 187 -5.39 12.02 -10.55
CA GLN A 187 -5.35 12.35 -9.12
C GLN A 187 -3.96 12.78 -8.62
N HIS A 188 -2.93 12.64 -9.46
CA HIS A 188 -1.54 12.97 -9.14
C HIS A 188 -1.04 14.07 -10.08
N THR A 189 -0.79 15.26 -9.52
CA THR A 189 -0.41 16.43 -10.33
C THR A 189 1.08 16.71 -10.37
N ALA A 190 1.86 16.11 -9.47
CA ALA A 190 3.29 16.43 -9.32
C ALA A 190 4.18 15.69 -10.33
N THR A 191 3.86 14.44 -10.66
CA THR A 191 4.72 13.57 -11.48
C THR A 191 3.90 12.65 -12.39
N TRP A 192 4.47 12.32 -13.54
CA TRP A 192 3.95 11.25 -14.38
C TRP A 192 4.41 9.89 -13.85
N MET A 193 3.45 9.01 -13.55
CA MET A 193 3.75 7.66 -13.09
C MET A 193 3.81 6.69 -14.27
N PRO A 194 4.96 6.05 -14.54
CA PRO A 194 5.03 5.03 -15.57
C PRO A 194 4.28 3.77 -15.14
N LEU A 195 3.65 3.09 -16.10
CA LEU A 195 2.96 1.83 -15.87
C LEU A 195 3.94 0.67 -16.09
N ARG A 196 4.07 -0.20 -15.09
CA ARG A 196 4.88 -1.42 -15.11
C ARG A 196 3.97 -2.63 -14.99
N VAL A 197 4.26 -3.70 -15.73
CA VAL A 197 3.52 -4.97 -15.63
C VAL A 197 4.29 -5.91 -14.71
N LEU A 198 3.61 -6.41 -13.67
CA LEU A 198 4.13 -7.38 -12.73
C LEU A 198 3.44 -8.72 -12.96
N LYS A 199 4.21 -9.81 -13.00
CA LYS A 199 3.69 -11.18 -13.09
C LYS A 199 3.95 -11.89 -11.77
N GLN A 200 2.91 -12.53 -11.24
CA GLN A 200 3.02 -13.32 -10.01
C GLN A 200 4.16 -14.33 -10.09
N GLY A 201 5.03 -14.34 -9.07
CA GLY A 201 6.17 -15.24 -8.96
C GLY A 201 7.37 -14.93 -9.87
N VAL A 202 7.36 -13.82 -10.62
CA VAL A 202 8.50 -13.42 -11.48
C VAL A 202 9.08 -12.08 -11.06
N ASN A 203 8.27 -11.02 -11.04
CA ASN A 203 8.70 -9.66 -10.68
C ASN A 203 7.71 -8.96 -9.75
N ASP A 204 7.02 -9.72 -8.89
CA ASP A 204 5.94 -9.24 -8.01
C ASP A 204 6.39 -8.71 -6.64
N ALA A 205 7.70 -8.63 -6.39
CA ALA A 205 8.27 -8.08 -5.16
C ALA A 205 7.70 -6.68 -4.78
N PRO A 206 7.45 -5.74 -5.71
CA PRO A 206 6.81 -4.46 -5.38
C PRO A 206 5.42 -4.63 -4.75
N LEU A 207 4.58 -5.52 -5.29
CA LEU A 207 3.26 -5.80 -4.72
C LEU A 207 3.40 -6.39 -3.32
N VAL A 208 4.25 -7.41 -3.16
CA VAL A 208 4.46 -8.09 -1.85
C VAL A 208 4.93 -7.08 -0.79
N ARG A 209 5.80 -6.15 -1.16
CA ARG A 209 6.28 -5.09 -0.27
C ARG A 209 5.18 -4.09 0.12
N ALA A 210 4.23 -3.85 -0.78
CA ALA A 210 3.10 -2.96 -0.51
C ALA A 210 2.04 -3.57 0.41
N LEU A 211 2.09 -4.87 0.72
CA LEU A 211 1.16 -5.54 1.65
C LEU A 211 1.49 -5.22 3.12
N VAL A 212 1.43 -3.93 3.48
CA VAL A 212 1.87 -3.39 4.77
C VAL A 212 1.02 -3.84 5.96
N GLU A 213 -0.17 -4.40 5.74
CA GLU A 213 -1.01 -4.94 6.83
C GLU A 213 -0.54 -6.32 7.29
N ASP A 214 0.23 -7.03 6.47
CA ASP A 214 0.72 -8.37 6.78
C ASP A 214 1.98 -8.34 7.66
N GLN A 215 2.22 -9.45 8.37
CA GLN A 215 3.45 -9.62 9.14
C GLN A 215 4.67 -9.68 8.20
N THR A 216 5.75 -9.01 8.59
CA THR A 216 7.05 -9.11 7.90
C THR A 216 8.07 -9.78 8.82
N LYS A 217 9.28 -10.07 8.31
CA LYS A 217 10.37 -10.64 9.12
C LYS A 217 10.72 -9.79 10.36
N GLN A 218 10.48 -8.48 10.29
CA GLN A 218 10.93 -7.52 11.31
C GLN A 218 9.77 -6.90 12.10
N MET A 219 8.54 -6.93 11.57
CA MET A 219 7.41 -6.18 12.12
C MET A 219 6.11 -6.99 12.12
N MET A 220 5.27 -6.67 13.09
CA MET A 220 3.94 -7.25 13.30
C MET A 220 3.00 -6.99 12.11
N SER A 221 1.98 -7.84 11.98
CA SER A 221 0.78 -7.53 11.19
C SER A 221 -0.03 -6.40 11.83
N TYR A 222 -0.96 -5.80 11.09
CA TYR A 222 -1.82 -4.75 11.62
C TYR A 222 -2.67 -5.18 12.83
N PRO A 223 -3.34 -6.36 12.82
CA PRO A 223 -4.07 -6.84 14.00
C PRO A 223 -3.18 -7.03 15.24
N GLU A 224 -1.97 -7.57 15.06
CA GLU A 224 -0.99 -7.73 16.14
C GLU A 224 -0.51 -6.38 16.68
N PHE A 225 -0.28 -5.41 15.79
CA PHE A 225 0.13 -4.06 16.18
C PHE A 225 -0.98 -3.32 16.94
N MET A 226 -2.24 -3.49 16.53
CA MET A 226 -3.39 -2.95 17.26
C MET A 226 -3.51 -3.55 18.67
N LEU A 227 -3.30 -4.87 18.80
CA LEU A 227 -3.25 -5.54 20.10
C LEU A 227 -2.09 -5.03 20.96
N HIS A 228 -0.93 -4.79 20.36
CA HIS A 228 0.22 -4.19 21.04
C HIS A 228 -0.10 -2.78 21.56
N CYS A 229 -0.72 -1.93 20.72
CA CYS A 229 -1.15 -0.59 21.11
C CYS A 229 -2.14 -0.63 22.28
N HIS A 230 -3.14 -1.53 22.21
CA HIS A 230 -4.13 -1.71 23.26
C HIS A 230 -3.50 -2.12 24.59
N ARG A 231 -2.61 -3.12 24.59
CA ARG A 231 -1.87 -3.56 25.79
C ARG A 231 -1.02 -2.43 26.38
N TYR A 232 -0.29 -1.69 25.54
CA TYR A 232 0.55 -0.58 25.97
C TYR A 232 -0.27 0.48 26.71
N VAL A 233 -1.36 0.94 26.08
CA VAL A 233 -2.25 1.96 26.62
C VAL A 233 -2.87 1.53 27.97
N LEU A 234 -3.17 0.24 28.16
CA LEU A 234 -3.70 -0.27 29.43
C LEU A 234 -2.62 -0.42 30.51
N SER A 235 -1.43 -0.91 30.19
CA SER A 235 -0.35 -1.16 31.16
C SER A 235 0.20 0.09 31.84
N LYS A 236 0.10 1.25 31.17
CA LYS A 236 0.62 2.54 31.65
C LYS A 236 -0.48 3.47 32.19
N ALA A 237 -1.69 2.92 32.39
CA ALA A 237 -2.82 3.59 33.02
C ALA A 237 -2.89 3.34 34.54
N GLN A 238 -1.97 2.57 35.10
CA GLN A 238 -1.72 2.41 36.53
C GLN A 238 -0.75 3.47 37.05
#